data_AF-A0A2B8A1D3-F1
#
_entry.id   AF-A0A2B8A1D3-F1
#
_cell.length_a   1.000
_cell.length_b   1.000
_cell.length_c   1.000
_cell.angle_alpha   90.00
_cell.angle_beta   90.00
_cell.angle_gamma   90.00
#
_symmetry.space_group_name_H-M   'P 1'
#
loop_
_entity.id
_entity.type
_entity.pdbx_description
1 polymer ?
#
loop_
_entity_poly.entity_id
_entity_poly.type
_entity_poly.pdbx_seq_one_letter_code
_entity_poly.pdbx_strand_id
1 'polypeptide(L)' 'MRITSIQLTNFKRFTDLIIKDIPTASKLVLLIGSNGSGKSSLFDAFEYINRAIKREALSGYEVLDGYFKKKKDLDVFVK' A
#
# COMPACT_ATOMS: atom_id res chain seq x y z
N MET A 1 16.73 -8.90 7.09
CA MET A 1 16.30 -7.60 6.51
C MET A 1 15.30 -6.95 7.47
N ARG A 2 15.38 -5.65 7.75
CA ARG A 2 14.38 -4.92 8.57
C ARG A 2 13.85 -3.72 7.77
N ILE A 3 12.56 -3.43 7.90
CA ILE A 3 11.94 -2.26 7.25
C ILE A 3 12.29 -1.02 8.08
N THR A 4 12.92 -0.04 7.44
CA THR A 4 13.28 1.25 8.07
C THR A 4 12.35 2.39 7.64
N SER A 5 11.75 2.27 6.45
CA SER A 5 10.78 3.23 5.91
C SER A 5 9.86 2.57 4.88
N ILE A 6 8.68 3.14 4.70
CA ILE A 6 7.67 2.78 3.70
C ILE A 6 7.09 4.07 3.14
N GLN A 7 7.00 4.18 1.81
CA GLN A 7 6.27 5.25 1.14
C GLN A 7 5.25 4.63 0.17
N LEU A 8 3.98 5.00 0.31
CA LEU A 8 2.91 4.60 -0.58
C LEU A 8 2.23 5.83 -1.16
N THR A 9 2.35 6.03 -2.47
CA THR A 9 1.73 7.15 -3.17
C THR A 9 0.65 6.61 -4.11
N ASN A 10 -0.53 7.23 -4.08
CA ASN A 10 -1.71 6.83 -4.85
C ASN A 10 -2.06 5.34 -4.71
N PHE A 11 -2.13 4.84 -3.46
CA PHE A 11 -2.34 3.43 -3.15
C PHE A 11 -3.56 3.22 -2.24
N LYS A 12 -4.63 2.62 -2.77
CA LYS A 12 -5.90 2.35 -2.07
C LYS A 12 -6.40 3.58 -1.30
N ARG A 13 -6.39 3.53 0.04
CA ARG A 13 -6.86 4.64 0.89
C ARG A 13 -5.83 5.77 1.00
N PHE A 14 -4.56 5.52 0.70
CA PHE A 14 -3.47 6.48 0.86
C PHE A 14 -3.26 7.31 -0.40
N THR A 15 -3.45 8.63 -0.29
CA THR A 15 -3.01 9.56 -1.32
C THR A 15 -1.49 9.68 -1.30
N ASP A 16 -0.93 9.91 -0.11
CA ASP A 16 0.51 9.89 0.16
C ASP A 16 0.75 9.49 1.62
N LEU A 17 1.24 8.27 1.84
CA LEU A 17 1.60 7.76 3.16
C LEU A 17 3.12 7.65 3.24
N ILE A 18 3.70 8.25 4.29
CA ILE A 18 5.12 8.14 4.61
C ILE A 18 5.24 7.61 6.04
N ILE A 19 5.81 6.41 6.18
CA ILE A 19 6.28 5.87 7.46
C ILE A 19 7.80 5.87 7.38
N LYS A 20 8.45 6.64 8.25
CA LYS A 20 9.91 6.79 8.26
C LYS A 20 10.45 6.63 9.66
N ASP A 21 11.78 6.61 9.77
CA ASP A 21 12.49 6.60 11.04
C ASP A 21 12.11 5.41 11.94
N ILE A 22 11.77 4.25 11.35
CA ILE A 22 11.51 3.02 12.11
C ILE A 22 12.86 2.55 12.68
N PRO A 23 13.04 2.54 14.02
CA PRO A 23 14.34 2.22 14.60
C PRO A 23 14.74 0.79 14.27
N THR A 24 16.00 0.58 13.87
CA THR A 24 16.51 -0.76 13.54
C THR A 24 16.48 -1.71 14.73
N ALA A 25 16.53 -1.19 15.96
CA ALA A 25 16.41 -1.98 17.19
C ALA A 25 14.97 -2.46 17.50
N SER A 26 13.95 -1.92 16.81
CA SER A 26 12.55 -2.25 17.05
C SER A 26 12.28 -3.75 16.86
N LYS A 27 11.71 -4.38 17.88
CA LYS A 27 11.29 -5.80 17.83
C LYS A 27 9.81 -5.95 17.50
N LEU A 28 9.02 -4.91 17.74
CA LEU A 28 7.58 -4.86 17.50
C LEU A 28 7.22 -3.46 16.98
N VAL A 29 6.41 -3.42 15.92
CA VAL A 29 5.80 -2.20 15.39
C VAL A 29 4.30 -2.41 15.39
N LEU A 30 3.56 -1.51 16.03
CA LEU A 30 2.11 -1.60 16.14
C LEU A 30 1.45 -0.62 15.18
N LEU A 31 0.66 -1.14 14.24
CA LEU A 31 -0.13 -0.32 13.33
C LEU A 31 -1.56 -0.19 13.89
N ILE A 32 -1.89 1.00 14.40
CA ILE A 32 -3.18 1.27 15.06
C ILE A 32 -4.00 2.32 14.29
N GLY A 33 -5.31 2.35 14.53
CA GLY A 33 -6.23 3.32 13.92
C GLY A 33 -7.65 2.78 13.81
N SER A 34 -8.60 3.63 13.42
CA SER A 34 -10.02 3.28 13.24
C SER A 34 -10.25 2.30 12.09
N ASN A 35 -11.44 1.69 12.04
CA ASN A 35 -11.83 0.86 10.89
C ASN A 35 -11.86 1.70 9.62
N GLY A 36 -11.33 1.17 8.53
CA GLY A 36 -11.22 1.89 7.25
C GLY A 36 -10.03 2.84 7.12
N SER A 37 -9.20 3.03 8.15
CA SER A 37 -8.02 3.93 8.12
C SER A 37 -6.87 3.47 7.21
N GLY A 38 -7.02 2.33 6.51
CA GLY A 38 -6.01 1.82 5.59
C GLY A 38 -5.01 0.82 6.19
N LYS A 39 -5.20 0.35 7.43
CA LYS A 39 -4.29 -0.64 8.06
C LYS A 39 -4.06 -1.88 7.18
N SER A 40 -5.13 -2.49 6.66
CA SER A 40 -5.03 -3.62 5.73
C SER A 40 -4.38 -3.22 4.40
N SER A 41 -4.56 -1.98 3.95
CA SER A 41 -3.94 -1.46 2.73
C SER A 41 -2.41 -1.38 2.82
N LEU A 42 -1.83 -1.26 4.02
CA LEU A 42 -0.37 -1.37 4.17
C LEU A 42 0.13 -2.79 3.87
N PHE A 43 -0.59 -3.81 4.35
CA PHE A 43 -0.26 -5.22 4.09
C PHE A 43 -0.47 -5.60 2.62
N ASP A 44 -1.51 -5.06 1.99
CA ASP A 44 -1.73 -5.18 0.55
C ASP A 44 -0.52 -4.69 -0.27
N ALA A 45 0.11 -3.59 0.15
CA ALA A 45 1.30 -3.06 -0.52
C ALA A 45 2.52 -4.00 -0.36
N PHE A 46 2.69 -4.63 0.80
CA PHE A 46 3.74 -5.62 0.98
C PHE A 46 3.56 -6.83 0.06
N GLU A 47 2.32 -7.30 -0.10
CA GLU A 47 2.04 -8.41 -1.00
C GLU A 47 2.28 -8.00 -2.46
N TYR A 48 1.85 -6.81 -2.87
CA TYR A 48 2.15 -6.27 -4.20
C TYR A 48 3.66 -6.25 -4.49
N ILE A 49 4.47 -5.76 -3.55
CA ILE A 49 5.95 -5.73 -3.67
C ILE A 49 6.53 -7.15 -3.71
N ASN A 50 6.04 -8.05 -2.84
CA ASN A 50 6.50 -9.43 -2.75
C ASN A 50 6.32 -10.18 -4.07
N ARG A 51 5.13 -10.03 -4.69
CA ARG A 51 4.87 -10.59 -6.02
C ARG A 51 5.81 -9.98 -7.06
N ALA A 52 6.16 -8.70 -6.93
CA ALA A 52 6.96 -7.98 -7.94
C ALA A 52 8.39 -8.49 -7.94
N ILE A 53 8.92 -8.70 -6.74
CA ILE A 53 10.24 -9.31 -6.52
C ILE A 53 10.26 -10.74 -7.05
N LYS A 54 9.19 -11.53 -6.82
CA LYS A 54 9.10 -12.92 -7.27
C LYS A 54 8.94 -13.10 -8.79
N ARG A 55 8.74 -12.01 -9.55
CA ARG A 55 8.51 -12.03 -11.01
C ARG A 55 7.37 -12.96 -11.44
N GLU A 56 6.33 -13.10 -10.61
CA GLU A 56 5.10 -13.76 -11.04
C GLU A 56 4.51 -13.00 -12.24
N ALA A 57 3.96 -13.72 -13.22
CA ALA A 57 3.68 -13.27 -14.58
C ALA A 57 3.21 -11.81 -14.70
N LEU A 58 3.91 -11.06 -15.58
CA LEU A 58 3.68 -9.64 -15.91
C LEU A 58 2.23 -9.30 -16.31
N SER A 59 1.47 -10.28 -16.82
CA SER A 59 0.06 -10.09 -17.20
C SER A 59 -0.84 -9.77 -16.00
N GLY A 60 -0.49 -10.21 -14.79
CA GLY A 60 -1.23 -9.87 -13.57
C GLY A 60 -0.97 -8.45 -13.08
N TYR A 61 0.18 -7.86 -13.43
CA TYR A 61 0.60 -6.56 -12.89
C TYR A 61 -0.29 -5.42 -13.32
N GLU A 62 -0.69 -5.36 -14.59
CA GLU A 62 -1.54 -4.27 -15.08
C GLU A 62 -2.93 -4.28 -14.43
N VAL A 63 -3.48 -5.49 -14.22
CA VAL A 63 -4.78 -5.66 -13.54
C VAL A 63 -4.68 -5.26 -12.07
N LEU A 64 -3.59 -5.65 -11.40
CA LEU A 64 -3.32 -5.29 -10.00
C LEU A 64 -3.10 -3.78 -9.85
N ASP A 65 -2.40 -3.14 -10.79
CA ASP A 65 -2.17 -1.70 -10.78
C ASP A 65 -3.50 -0.92 -10.82
N GLY A 66 -4.44 -1.35 -11.66
CA GLY A 66 -5.78 -0.77 -11.72
C GLY A 66 -6.61 -0.98 -10.44
N TYR A 67 -6.34 -2.04 -9.67
CA TYR A 67 -6.99 -2.31 -8.39
C TYR A 67 -6.41 -1.47 -7.24
N PHE A 68 -5.08 -1.26 -7.24
CA PHE A 68 -4.40 -0.53 -6.17
C PHE A 68 -4.39 0.98 -6.37
N LYS A 69 -4.27 1.47 -7.60
CA LYS A 69 -4.25 2.91 -7.87
C LYS A 69 -5.62 3.51 -7.64
N LYS A 70 -5.67 4.68 -6.99
CA LYS A 70 -6.92 5.45 -6.96
C LYS A 70 -7.21 5.88 -8.39
N LYS A 71 -8.44 5.67 -8.82
CA LYS A 71 -8.92 6.28 -10.06
C LYS A 71 -8.81 7.79 -9.88
N LYS A 72 -8.43 8.52 -10.93
CA LYS A 72 -8.64 9.97 -10.96
C LYS A 72 -10.10 10.23 -10.61
N ASP A 73 -10.37 11.28 -9.85
CA ASP A 73 -11.74 11.69 -9.51
C ASP A 73 -12.54 11.78 -10.81
N LEU A 74 -13.27 10.71 -11.12
CA LEU A 74 -14.34 10.73 -12.10
C LEU A 74 -15.46 11.38 -11.32
N ASP A 75 -16.02 12.48 -11.83
CA ASP A 75 -17.21 13.09 -11.24
C ASP A 75 -18.26 12.00 -11.07
N VAL A 76 -18.43 11.55 -9.83
CA VAL A 76 -19.42 10.51 -9.50
C VAL A 76 -20.75 11.22 -9.40
N PHE A 77 -21.47 11.25 -10.52
CA PHE A 77 -22.86 11.70 -10.52
C PHE A 77 -23.70 10.66 -9.78
N VAL A 78 -24.02 10.96 -8.53
CA VAL A 78 -25.07 10.24 -7.79
C VAL A 78 -26.41 10.81 -8.26
N LYS A 79 -27.23 9.98 -8.90
CA LYS A 79 -28.63 10.31 -9.21
C LYS A 79 -29.48 10.26 -7.94
#